data_AF-A0AAD6MI98-F1
#
_entry.id   AF-A0AAD6MI98-F1
#
_cell.length_a   1.000
_cell.length_b   1.000
_cell.length_c   1.000
_cell.angle_alpha   90.00
_cell.angle_beta   90.00
_cell.angle_gamma   90.00
#
_symmetry.space_group_name_H-M   'P 1'
#
loop_
_entity.id
_entity.type
_entity.pdbx_description
1 polymer ?
#
loop_
_entity_poly.entity_id
_entity_poly.type
_entity_poly.pdbx_seq_one_letter_code
_entity_poly.pdbx_strand_id
1 'polypeptide(L)'
;MVSKKDRRKRPDTIHPKKKYSDNPPDFVLLASLYPSFKDFVFYSRDGRPRIDWTNFNSTRELTRVLLLHDHGLNWWIPNGQLCPTVHWIEDLFSSDIIPNNNSNGDIVRGFDIGTGANGIYPLLGASLLGWTVVGSDVTAVALEWAERNVKSNQFC
;
A
#
# COMPACT_ATOMS: atom_id res chain seq x y z
N MET A 1 10.07 -48.79 -1.95
CA MET A 1 10.77 -47.82 -1.07
C MET A 1 11.17 -46.62 -1.92
N VAL A 2 10.44 -45.51 -1.84
CA VAL A 2 10.72 -44.30 -2.63
C VAL A 2 11.61 -43.37 -1.81
N SER A 3 12.80 -43.08 -2.33
CA SER A 3 13.79 -42.20 -1.70
C SER A 3 13.32 -40.74 -1.73
N LYS A 4 13.53 -40.05 -0.60
CA LYS A 4 13.09 -38.68 -0.30
C LYS A 4 13.75 -37.69 -1.26
N LYS A 5 12.93 -36.90 -1.97
CA LYS A 5 13.41 -35.78 -2.79
C LYS A 5 13.74 -34.61 -1.88
N ASP A 6 15.02 -34.29 -1.82
CA ASP A 6 15.62 -33.22 -1.03
C ASP A 6 15.01 -31.85 -1.42
N ARG A 7 14.34 -31.19 -0.46
CA ARG A 7 13.80 -29.83 -0.64
C ARG A 7 14.97 -28.87 -0.49
N ARG A 8 15.55 -28.43 -1.62
CA ARG A 8 16.50 -27.32 -1.65
C ARG A 8 15.91 -26.13 -0.89
N LYS A 9 16.46 -25.83 0.29
CA LYS A 9 16.21 -24.57 1.01
C LYS A 9 16.62 -23.43 0.09
N ARG A 10 15.66 -22.59 -0.28
CA ARG A 10 15.97 -21.32 -0.94
C ARG A 10 16.71 -20.44 0.08
N PRO A 11 17.72 -19.66 -0.35
CA PRO A 11 18.39 -18.74 0.58
C PRO A 11 17.37 -17.76 1.11
N ASP A 12 17.45 -17.44 2.41
CA ASP A 12 16.65 -16.39 3.03
C ASP A 12 17.10 -15.04 2.45
N THR A 13 16.51 -14.64 1.33
CA THR A 13 16.64 -13.27 0.84
C THR A 13 15.82 -12.37 1.75
N ILE A 14 16.48 -11.34 2.30
CA ILE A 14 15.89 -10.33 3.18
C ILE A 14 14.98 -9.43 2.33
N HIS A 15 13.84 -9.97 1.90
CA HIS A 15 12.74 -9.16 1.40
C HIS A 15 11.90 -8.71 2.60
N PRO A 16 11.39 -7.47 2.61
CA PRO A 16 10.29 -7.12 3.49
C PRO A 16 9.20 -8.17 3.29
N LYS A 17 8.88 -8.95 4.32
CA LYS A 17 7.81 -9.95 4.21
C LYS A 17 6.51 -9.19 3.94
N LYS A 18 5.79 -9.60 2.90
CA LYS A 18 4.43 -9.14 2.60
C LYS A 18 3.61 -9.16 3.89
N LYS A 19 3.19 -8.00 4.38
CA LYS A 19 2.54 -7.88 5.68
C LYS A 19 1.20 -8.61 5.65
N TYR A 20 0.48 -8.43 4.53
CA TYR A 20 -0.89 -8.90 4.38
C TYR A 20 -1.07 -10.21 3.61
N SER A 21 0.00 -10.86 3.13
CA SER A 21 -0.14 -12.15 2.41
C SER A 21 -0.54 -13.29 3.35
N ASP A 22 0.10 -13.36 4.51
CA ASP A 22 -0.05 -14.45 5.47
C ASP A 22 -0.90 -14.01 6.67
N ASN A 23 -0.98 -12.70 6.92
CA ASN A 23 -1.71 -12.09 8.03
C ASN A 23 -2.68 -11.03 7.50
N PRO A 24 -3.95 -11.35 7.20
CA PRO A 24 -4.90 -10.35 6.76
C PRO A 24 -5.09 -9.25 7.82
N PRO A 25 -5.49 -8.03 7.43
CA PRO A 25 -5.70 -6.94 8.38
C PRO A 25 -6.75 -7.31 9.43
N ASP A 26 -6.48 -7.03 10.69
CA ASP A 26 -7.45 -7.19 11.77
C ASP A 26 -8.46 -6.03 11.74
N PHE A 27 -9.59 -6.26 11.07
CA PHE A 27 -10.64 -5.25 10.94
C PHE A 27 -11.26 -4.86 12.28
N VAL A 28 -11.25 -5.74 13.29
CA VAL A 28 -11.79 -5.40 14.62
C VAL A 28 -10.85 -4.43 15.32
N LEU A 29 -9.54 -4.74 15.29
CA LEU A 29 -8.52 -3.84 15.83
C LEU A 29 -8.57 -2.48 15.12
N LEU A 30 -8.58 -2.46 13.78
CA LEU A 30 -8.64 -1.22 13.01
C LEU A 30 -9.92 -0.42 13.30
N ALA A 31 -11.08 -1.07 13.39
CA ALA A 31 -12.33 -0.39 13.75
C ALA A 31 -12.32 0.18 15.18
N SER A 32 -11.56 -0.43 16.10
CA SER A 32 -11.39 0.08 17.46
C SER A 32 -10.48 1.32 17.52
N LEU A 33 -9.45 1.37 16.67
CA LEU A 33 -8.47 2.45 16.63
C LEU A 33 -8.95 3.64 15.79
N TYR A 34 -9.74 3.38 14.74
CA TYR A 34 -10.20 4.37 13.78
C TYR A 34 -11.74 4.38 13.74
N PRO A 35 -12.39 5.27 14.52
CA PRO A 35 -13.85 5.34 14.58
C PRO A 35 -14.53 5.53 13.21
N SER A 36 -13.88 6.23 12.28
CA SER A 36 -14.38 6.42 10.91
C SER A 36 -14.46 5.11 10.10
N PHE A 37 -13.68 4.10 10.47
CA PHE A 37 -13.69 2.79 9.81
C PHE A 37 -14.76 1.85 10.36
N LYS A 38 -15.21 2.09 11.59
CA LYS A 38 -16.13 1.20 12.31
C LYS A 38 -17.41 0.92 11.54
N ASP A 39 -17.98 1.95 10.89
CA ASP A 39 -19.24 1.85 10.16
C ASP A 39 -19.13 1.02 8.86
N PHE A 40 -17.90 0.73 8.41
CA PHE A 40 -17.65 -0.09 7.22
C PHE A 40 -17.41 -1.58 7.54
N VAL A 41 -17.27 -1.93 8.82
CA VAL A 41 -17.04 -3.31 9.27
C VAL A 41 -18.35 -3.97 9.70
N PHE A 42 -18.67 -5.11 9.11
CA PHE A 42 -19.82 -5.93 9.49
C PHE A 42 -19.41 -7.37 9.78
N TYR A 43 -20.26 -8.09 10.50
CA TYR A 43 -20.04 -9.51 10.79
C TYR A 43 -20.82 -10.38 9.81
N SER A 44 -20.13 -11.31 9.17
CA SER A 44 -20.77 -12.33 8.33
C SER A 44 -21.40 -13.43 9.19
N ARG A 45 -22.19 -14.32 8.57
CA ARG A 45 -22.89 -15.43 9.24
C ARG A 45 -21.95 -16.38 9.99
N ASP A 46 -20.68 -16.45 9.57
CA ASP A 46 -19.59 -17.19 10.21
C ASP A 46 -18.96 -16.46 11.41
N GLY A 47 -19.49 -15.30 11.81
CA GLY A 47 -18.98 -14.49 12.92
C GLY A 47 -17.67 -13.78 12.62
N ARG A 48 -17.22 -13.79 11.35
CA ARG A 48 -15.97 -13.11 10.96
C ARG A 48 -16.24 -11.66 10.55
N PRO A 49 -15.39 -10.71 10.98
CA PRO A 49 -15.47 -9.33 10.53
C PRO A 49 -15.13 -9.26 9.04
N ARG A 50 -15.89 -8.47 8.28
CA ARG A 50 -15.74 -8.26 6.85
C ARG A 50 -16.03 -6.81 6.49
N ILE A 51 -15.63 -6.43 5.29
CA ILE A 51 -16.02 -5.18 4.64
C ILE A 51 -16.66 -5.48 3.28
N ASP A 52 -17.39 -4.50 2.76
CA ASP A 52 -17.96 -4.58 1.42
C ASP A 52 -16.92 -4.11 0.39
N TRP A 53 -16.31 -5.07 -0.31
CA TRP A 53 -15.31 -4.81 -1.34
C TRP A 53 -15.86 -4.17 -2.62
N THR A 54 -17.18 -4.18 -2.80
CA THR A 54 -17.85 -3.53 -3.95
C THR A 54 -18.17 -2.07 -3.66
N ASN A 55 -18.15 -1.68 -2.39
CA ASN A 55 -18.40 -0.32 -1.96
C ASN A 55 -17.11 0.51 -2.00
N PHE A 56 -17.12 1.55 -2.82
CA PHE A 56 -16.00 2.47 -2.97
C PHE A 56 -15.60 3.16 -1.65
N ASN A 57 -16.57 3.56 -0.82
CA ASN A 57 -16.27 4.23 0.45
C ASN A 57 -15.64 3.27 1.45
N SER A 58 -16.12 2.02 1.52
CA SER A 58 -15.53 0.98 2.37
C SER A 58 -14.09 0.70 2.00
N THR A 59 -13.81 0.53 0.70
CA THR A 59 -12.45 0.25 0.21
C THR A 59 -11.54 1.48 0.36
N ARG A 60 -12.02 2.69 0.09
CA ARG A 60 -11.27 3.93 0.30
C ARG A 60 -10.90 4.14 1.77
N GLU A 61 -11.85 3.95 2.69
CA GLU A 61 -11.59 4.12 4.12
C GLU A 61 -10.64 3.06 4.65
N LEU A 62 -10.79 1.79 4.22
CA LEU A 62 -9.82 0.74 4.55
C LEU A 62 -8.41 1.14 4.08
N THR A 63 -8.25 1.53 2.81
CA THR A 63 -6.94 1.91 2.26
C THR A 63 -6.33 3.09 3.01
N ARG A 64 -7.12 4.13 3.30
CA ARG A 64 -6.65 5.26 4.13
C ARG A 64 -6.16 4.80 5.49
N VAL A 65 -6.93 3.97 6.18
CA VAL A 65 -6.60 3.50 7.53
C VAL A 65 -5.35 2.64 7.53
N LEU A 66 -5.19 1.75 6.55
CA LEU A 66 -3.98 0.95 6.40
C LEU A 66 -2.74 1.82 6.13
N LEU A 67 -2.84 2.78 5.20
CA LEU A 67 -1.74 3.69 4.90
C LEU A 67 -1.33 4.54 6.11
N LEU A 68 -2.31 5.01 6.88
CA LEU A 68 -2.05 5.77 8.09
C LEU A 68 -1.47 4.88 9.20
N HIS A 69 -2.04 3.70 9.44
CA HIS A 69 -1.66 2.79 10.51
C HIS A 69 -0.27 2.17 10.29
N ASP A 70 0.03 1.78 9.05
CA ASP A 70 1.22 1.00 8.73
C ASP A 70 2.39 1.85 8.24
N HIS A 71 2.09 2.97 7.58
CA HIS A 71 3.08 3.80 6.91
C HIS A 71 3.06 5.25 7.39
N GLY A 72 2.15 5.63 8.30
CA GLY A 72 2.02 7.01 8.77
C GLY A 72 1.59 7.99 7.69
N LEU A 73 1.04 7.49 6.57
CA LEU A 73 0.70 8.31 5.40
C LEU A 73 -0.74 8.85 5.53
N ASN A 74 -0.85 10.17 5.46
CA ASN A 74 -2.14 10.85 5.32
C ASN A 74 -2.54 10.89 3.84
N TRP A 75 -3.58 10.15 3.49
CA TRP A 75 -3.93 9.90 2.10
C TRP A 75 -5.45 9.95 1.89
N TRP A 76 -5.87 10.55 0.76
CA TRP A 76 -7.26 10.58 0.34
C TRP A 76 -7.42 10.66 -1.18
N ILE A 77 -8.55 10.16 -1.69
CA ILE A 77 -8.93 10.32 -3.09
C ILE A 77 -10.40 10.75 -3.23
N PRO A 78 -10.74 11.53 -4.26
CA PRO A 78 -12.12 11.92 -4.51
C PRO A 78 -12.92 10.75 -5.09
N ASN A 79 -14.25 10.91 -5.13
CA ASN A 79 -15.13 9.90 -5.70
C ASN A 79 -14.85 9.70 -7.20
N GLY A 80 -15.05 8.48 -7.68
CA GLY A 80 -14.87 8.12 -9.10
C GLY A 80 -13.42 7.87 -9.52
N GLN A 81 -12.46 7.94 -8.58
CA GLN A 81 -11.07 7.59 -8.82
C GLN A 81 -10.79 6.14 -8.42
N LEU A 82 -9.74 5.55 -9.00
CA LEU A 82 -9.32 4.21 -8.64
C LEU A 82 -8.74 4.19 -7.22
N CYS A 83 -9.36 3.41 -6.34
CA CYS A 83 -8.83 3.13 -5.01
C CYS A 83 -7.76 2.02 -5.11
N PRO A 84 -6.50 2.27 -4.70
CA PRO A 84 -5.47 1.27 -4.77
C PRO A 84 -5.71 0.18 -3.71
N THR A 85 -5.39 -1.06 -4.09
CA THR A 85 -5.42 -2.22 -3.20
C THR A 85 -4.05 -2.37 -2.54
N VAL A 86 -3.99 -2.12 -1.22
CA VAL A 86 -2.75 -2.05 -0.43
C VAL A 86 -1.83 -3.27 -0.61
N HIS A 87 -2.40 -4.47 -0.76
CA HIS A 87 -1.62 -5.71 -0.95
C HIS A 87 -0.69 -5.70 -2.17
N TRP A 88 -1.13 -5.10 -3.29
CA TRP A 88 -0.34 -5.10 -4.53
C TRP A 88 0.87 -4.19 -4.45
N ILE A 89 0.82 -3.20 -3.57
CA ILE A 89 1.89 -2.22 -3.46
C ILE A 89 3.06 -2.78 -2.65
N GLU A 90 2.78 -3.52 -1.58
CA GLU A 90 3.81 -4.26 -0.85
C GLU A 90 4.55 -5.26 -1.74
N ASP A 91 3.83 -5.90 -2.66
CA ASP A 91 4.40 -6.84 -3.64
C ASP A 91 5.41 -6.19 -4.57
N LEU A 92 5.15 -4.95 -5.03
CA LEU A 92 6.07 -4.21 -5.87
C LEU A 92 7.35 -3.84 -5.11
N PHE A 93 7.20 -3.32 -3.89
CA PHE A 93 8.33 -2.89 -3.06
C PHE A 93 9.19 -4.06 -2.53
N SER A 94 8.60 -5.25 -2.44
CA SER A 94 9.31 -6.46 -2.01
C SER A 94 9.93 -7.23 -3.18
N SER A 95 9.79 -6.75 -4.42
CA SER A 95 10.29 -7.45 -5.61
C SER A 95 11.79 -7.24 -5.82
N ASP A 96 12.46 -8.27 -6.35
CA ASP A 96 13.87 -8.22 -6.78
C ASP A 96 14.16 -7.20 -7.89
N ILE A 97 13.11 -6.61 -8.47
CA ILE A 97 13.20 -5.61 -9.53
C ILE A 97 13.80 -4.32 -9.00
N ILE A 98 13.57 -4.03 -7.71
CA ILE A 98 14.11 -2.86 -7.05
C ILE A 98 15.47 -3.25 -6.45
N PRO A 99 16.58 -2.79 -7.03
CA PRO A 99 17.89 -3.15 -6.51
C PRO A 99 18.05 -2.56 -5.11
N ASN A 100 18.51 -3.41 -4.18
CA ASN A 100 18.70 -3.08 -2.78
C ASN A 100 19.95 -2.19 -2.65
N ASN A 101 19.84 -0.92 -3.03
CA ASN A 101 20.94 0.03 -3.13
C ASN A 101 21.37 0.54 -1.74
N ASN A 102 21.76 -0.36 -0.84
CA ASN A 102 22.18 -0.03 0.52
C ASN A 102 23.68 0.28 0.65
N SER A 103 24.42 0.42 -0.45
CA SER A 103 25.89 0.49 -0.39
C SER A 103 26.52 1.87 -0.60
N ASN A 104 25.90 2.82 -1.31
CA ASN A 104 26.63 4.05 -1.73
C ASN A 104 25.95 5.41 -1.45
N GLY A 105 24.78 5.47 -0.80
CA GLY A 105 24.11 6.75 -0.54
C GLY A 105 23.55 7.44 -1.78
N ASP A 106 23.39 6.70 -2.88
CA ASP A 106 22.79 7.21 -4.11
C ASP A 106 21.28 7.44 -3.94
N ILE A 107 20.82 8.65 -4.26
CA ILE A 107 19.39 8.98 -4.29
C ILE A 107 18.76 8.29 -5.50
N VAL A 108 17.91 7.29 -5.25
CA VAL A 108 17.14 6.63 -6.30
C VAL A 108 16.08 7.59 -6.83
N ARG A 109 16.02 7.70 -8.17
CA ARG A 109 15.03 8.51 -8.88
C ARG A 109 14.05 7.62 -9.63
N GLY A 110 12.76 7.76 -9.31
CA GLY A 110 11.68 7.03 -9.94
C GLY A 110 10.86 7.90 -10.90
N PHE A 111 10.27 7.29 -11.91
CA PHE A 111 9.28 7.93 -12.78
C PHE A 111 8.03 7.06 -12.84
N ASP A 112 6.90 7.61 -12.38
CA ASP A 112 5.61 6.95 -12.33
C ASP A 112 4.70 7.49 -13.46
N ILE A 113 4.26 6.61 -14.35
CA ILE A 113 3.43 6.94 -15.52
C ILE A 113 2.01 6.49 -15.24
N GLY A 114 1.08 7.45 -15.18
CA GLY A 114 -0.30 7.20 -14.76
C GLY A 114 -0.42 7.12 -13.24
N THR A 115 0.15 8.12 -12.55
CA THR A 115 0.18 8.15 -11.07
C THR A 115 -1.21 8.21 -10.45
N GLY A 116 -2.21 8.68 -11.21
CA GLY A 116 -3.59 8.78 -10.79
C GLY A 116 -3.78 9.75 -9.61
N ALA A 117 -5.05 9.95 -9.21
CA ALA A 117 -5.36 10.78 -8.05
C ALA A 117 -4.78 10.24 -6.73
N ASN A 118 -4.46 8.94 -6.68
CA ASN A 118 -3.93 8.32 -5.48
C ASN A 118 -2.44 8.63 -5.24
N GLY A 119 -1.63 8.85 -6.28
CA GLY A 119 -0.19 9.13 -6.15
C GLY A 119 0.57 8.09 -5.33
N ILE A 120 0.10 6.83 -5.32
CA ILE A 120 0.47 5.89 -4.26
C ILE A 120 1.91 5.41 -4.35
N TYR A 121 2.44 5.22 -5.56
CA TYR A 121 3.84 4.81 -5.75
C TYR A 121 4.83 5.93 -5.40
N PRO A 122 4.62 7.20 -5.83
CA PRO A 122 5.45 8.30 -5.36
C PRO A 122 5.47 8.44 -3.84
N LEU A 123 4.30 8.35 -3.19
CA LEU A 123 4.19 8.49 -1.74
C LEU A 123 4.96 7.40 -1.00
N LEU A 124 4.78 6.15 -1.39
CA LEU A 124 5.44 5.04 -0.71
C LEU A 124 6.92 4.94 -1.06
N GLY A 125 7.31 5.25 -2.29
CA GLY A 125 8.72 5.33 -2.69
C GLY A 125 9.48 6.39 -1.89
N ALA A 126 8.89 7.58 -1.72
CA ALA A 126 9.47 8.63 -0.89
C ALA A 126 9.48 8.24 0.60
N SER A 127 8.35 7.78 1.14
CA SER A 127 8.18 7.53 2.56
C SER A 127 8.93 6.30 3.09
N LEU A 128 9.02 5.23 2.30
CA LEU A 128 9.61 3.96 2.75
C LEU A 128 11.07 3.81 2.31
N LEU A 129 11.42 4.36 1.14
CA LEU A 129 12.72 4.13 0.53
C LEU A 129 13.54 5.42 0.33
N GLY A 130 13.00 6.59 0.68
CA GLY A 130 13.69 7.88 0.51
C GLY A 130 13.91 8.26 -0.96
N TRP A 131 13.09 7.75 -1.88
CA TRP A 131 13.24 8.02 -3.30
C TRP A 131 12.75 9.41 -3.69
N THR A 132 13.39 10.00 -4.69
CA THR A 132 12.81 11.13 -5.42
C THR A 132 11.98 10.60 -6.58
N VAL A 133 10.66 10.79 -6.56
CA VAL A 133 9.77 10.24 -7.58
C VAL A 133 9.07 11.37 -8.32
N VAL A 134 9.06 11.30 -9.65
CA VAL A 134 8.25 12.18 -10.51
C VAL A 134 7.04 11.38 -10.97
N GLY A 135 5.83 11.83 -10.60
CA GLY A 135 4.56 11.26 -11.07
C GLY A 135 4.01 12.04 -12.26
N SER A 136 3.49 11.34 -13.26
CA SER A 136 2.83 11.93 -14.42
C SER A 136 1.44 11.33 -14.63
N ASP A 137 0.50 12.14 -15.09
CA ASP A 137 -0.86 11.74 -15.46
C ASP A 137 -1.40 12.69 -16.54
N VAL A 138 -2.36 12.22 -17.33
CA VAL A 138 -2.98 13.01 -18.40
C VAL A 138 -4.14 13.87 -17.90
N THR A 139 -4.67 13.58 -16.71
CA THR A 139 -5.83 14.28 -16.14
C THR A 139 -5.42 15.28 -15.07
N ALA A 140 -5.91 16.52 -15.18
CA ALA A 140 -5.63 17.56 -14.19
C ALA A 140 -6.15 17.19 -12.78
N VAL A 141 -7.29 16.50 -12.71
CA VAL A 141 -7.86 16.03 -11.44
C VAL A 141 -6.94 15.01 -10.76
N ALA A 142 -6.33 14.09 -11.50
CA ALA A 142 -5.37 13.16 -10.91
C ALA A 142 -4.16 13.91 -10.34
N LEU A 143 -3.57 14.82 -11.12
CA LEU A 143 -2.41 15.59 -10.70
C LEU A 143 -2.70 16.45 -9.46
N GLU A 144 -3.84 17.13 -9.43
CA GLU A 144 -4.25 17.96 -8.29
C GLU A 144 -4.38 17.14 -7.00
N TRP A 145 -4.99 15.96 -7.07
CA TRP A 145 -5.17 15.10 -5.89
C TRP A 145 -3.89 14.39 -5.48
N ALA A 146 -3.07 13.95 -6.43
CA ALA A 146 -1.74 13.42 -6.15
C ALA A 146 -0.89 14.46 -5.43
N GLU A 147 -0.89 15.71 -5.91
CA GLU A 147 -0.16 16.82 -5.29
C GLU A 147 -0.68 17.12 -3.87
N ARG A 148 -1.99 17.12 -3.65
CA ARG A 148 -2.59 17.27 -2.32
C ARG A 148 -2.14 16.17 -1.36
N ASN A 149 -2.10 14.92 -1.82
CA ASN A 149 -1.63 13.80 -1.02
C ASN A 149 -0.14 13.97 -0.68
N VAL A 150 0.69 14.37 -1.65
CA VAL A 150 2.12 14.66 -1.40
C VAL A 150 2.27 15.75 -0.33
N LYS A 151 1.58 16.89 -0.50
CA LYS A 151 1.63 18.02 0.46
C LYS A 151 1.07 17.69 1.85
N SER A 152 0.25 16.65 1.97
CA SER A 152 -0.32 16.22 3.23
C SER A 152 0.64 15.35 4.06
N ASN A 153 1.82 15.04 3.52
CA ASN A 153 2.85 14.21 4.15
C ASN A 153 4.18 14.98 4.20
N GLN A 154 4.94 14.82 5.29
CA GLN A 154 6.13 15.66 5.58
C GLN A 154 7.43 15.16 4.93
N PHE A 155 7.36 14.14 4.06
CA PHE A 155 8.52 13.41 3.56
C PHE A 155 8.97 13.86 2.15
N CYS A 156 8.36 14.91 1.62
CA CYS A 156 8.61 15.45 0.27
C CYS A 156 9.01 16.93 0.32
#